data_AF-A0A836FW99-F1
#
_entry.id   AF-A0A836FW99-F1
#
_cell.length_a   1.000
_cell.length_b   1.000
_cell.length_c   1.000
_cell.angle_alpha   90.00
_cell.angle_beta   90.00
_cell.angle_gamma   90.00
#
_symmetry.space_group_name_H-M   'P 1'
#
loop_
_entity.id
_entity.type
_entity.pdbx_description
1 polymer ?
#
loop_
_entity_poly.entity_id
_entity_poly.type
_entity_poly.pdbx_seq_one_letter_code
_entity_poly.pdbx_strand_id
1 'polypeptide(L)'
;MTEKVEQRICIKFCFKLENTCAETIEMLQKAFGDECMGKTQIKEWYKRFKNGRTSVDNDSRSGSKDATNRMTKNKPSAEKWR
;
A
#
# COMPACT_ATOMS: atom_id res chain seq x y z
N MET A 1 1.79 -7.80 -6.30
CA MET A 1 1.99 -8.27 -4.92
C MET A 1 2.40 -7.06 -4.08
N THR A 2 1.42 -6.43 -3.44
CA THR A 2 1.33 -6.00 -2.02
C THR A 2 2.56 -5.89 -1.08
N GLU A 3 3.80 -6.18 -1.47
CA GLU A 3 4.93 -6.37 -0.53
C GLU A 3 5.25 -5.16 0.38
N LYS A 4 4.81 -3.96 0.01
CA LYS A 4 5.13 -2.73 0.75
C LYS A 4 3.88 -2.05 1.32
N VAL A 5 2.70 -2.66 1.19
CA VAL A 5 1.44 -2.11 1.71
C VAL A 5 1.43 -2.14 3.23
N GLU A 6 1.89 -3.23 3.84
CA GLU A 6 2.00 -3.37 5.29
C GLU A 6 2.91 -2.29 5.89
N GLN A 7 4.07 -2.06 5.28
CA GLN A 7 4.99 -1.02 5.70
C GLN A 7 4.38 0.39 5.59
N ARG A 8 3.57 0.66 4.55
CA ARG A 8 2.84 1.93 4.41
C ARG A 8 1.74 2.09 5.47
N ILE A 9 1.08 0.99 5.86
CA ILE A 9 0.12 0.99 6.96
C ILE A 9 0.85 1.33 8.26
N CYS A 10 2.03 0.76 8.51
CA CYS A 10 2.87 1.13 9.67
C CYS A 10 3.24 2.62 9.64
N ILE A 11 3.64 3.19 8.50
CA ILE A 11 3.94 4.63 8.39
C ILE A 11 2.71 5.46 8.72
N LYS A 12 1.53 5.09 8.19
CA LYS A 12 0.26 5.78 8.49
C LYS A 12 -0.09 5.69 9.98
N PHE A 13 0.18 4.55 10.61
CA PHE A 13 -0.01 4.35 12.03
C PHE A 13 0.93 5.23 12.85
N CYS A 14 2.23 5.25 12.55
CA CYS A 14 3.20 6.14 13.20
C CYS A 14 2.84 7.62 13.02
N PHE A 15 2.36 8.02 11.84
CA PHE A 15 1.89 9.39 11.60
C PHE A 15 0.68 9.76 12.48
N LYS A 16 -0.27 8.83 12.69
CA LYS A 16 -1.42 9.03 13.58
C LYS A 16 -1.04 9.08 15.06
N LEU A 17 0.08 8.44 15.43
CA LEU A 17 0.65 8.50 16.78
C LEU A 17 1.48 9.77 17.02
N GLU A 18 1.52 10.70 16.05
CA GLU A 18 2.31 11.94 16.11
C GLU A 18 3.83 11.70 16.25
N ASN A 19 4.30 10.48 15.96
CA ASN A 19 5.73 10.17 15.91
C ASN A 19 6.39 10.93 14.77
N THR A 20 7.63 11.36 14.98
CA THR A 20 8.39 12.05 13.94
C THR A 20 8.75 11.10 12.79
N CYS A 21 9.08 11.69 11.64
CA CYS A 21 9.54 10.93 10.47
C CYS A 21 10.82 10.13 10.77
N ALA A 22 11.71 10.65 11.64
CA ALA A 22 12.93 9.96 12.05
C ALA A 22 12.60 8.70 12.86
N GLU A 23 11.74 8.82 13.88
CA GLU A 23 11.29 7.68 14.69
C GLU A 23 10.56 6.63 13.84
N THR A 24 9.75 7.08 12.87
CA THR A 24 9.07 6.19 11.93
C THR A 24 10.08 5.37 11.11
N ILE A 25 11.17 5.99 10.64
CA ILE A 25 12.22 5.28 9.91
C ILE A 25 12.88 4.23 10.81
N GLU A 26 13.24 4.59 12.04
CA GLU A 26 13.87 3.66 12.99
C GLU A 26 12.95 2.49 13.34
N MET A 27 11.66 2.75 13.60
CA MET A 27 10.67 1.71 13.87
C MET A 27 10.51 0.75 12.69
N LEU A 28 10.41 1.28 11.46
CA LEU A 28 10.32 0.42 10.27
C LEU A 28 11.61 -0.36 10.02
N GLN A 29 12.78 0.24 10.20
CA GLN A 29 14.05 -0.48 10.09
C GLN A 29 14.18 -1.60 11.13
N LYS A 30 13.71 -1.37 12.35
CA LYS A 30 13.71 -2.38 13.41
C LYS A 30 12.71 -3.50 13.15
N ALA A 31 11.54 -3.19 12.59
CA ALA A 31 10.50 -4.18 12.32
C ALA A 31 10.75 -5.02 11.07
N PHE A 32 11.22 -4.41 9.99
CA PHE A 32 11.36 -5.06 8.67
C PHE A 32 12.81 -5.35 8.28
N GLY A 33 13.81 -4.83 9.01
CA GLY A 33 15.22 -5.12 8.75
C GLY A 33 15.64 -4.79 7.32
N ASP A 34 16.17 -5.79 6.62
CA ASP A 34 16.63 -5.69 5.23
C ASP A 34 15.48 -5.53 4.22
N GLU A 35 14.28 -6.03 4.55
CA GLU A 35 13.09 -5.92 3.71
C GLU A 35 12.41 -4.54 3.82
N CYS A 36 12.94 -3.66 4.68
CA CYS A 36 12.41 -2.33 4.92
C CYS A 36 12.43 -1.45 3.65
N MET A 37 11.45 -0.56 3.52
CA MET A 37 11.47 0.50 2.51
C MET A 37 12.70 1.39 2.68
N GLY A 38 13.22 1.86 1.56
CA GLY A 38 14.30 2.84 1.59
C GLY A 38 13.86 4.09 2.34
N LYS A 39 14.78 4.70 3.10
CA LYS A 39 14.52 5.92 3.90
C LYS A 39 13.85 7.02 3.08
N THR A 40 14.21 7.17 1.81
CA THR A 40 13.60 8.13 0.87
C THR A 40 12.12 7.84 0.63
N GLN A 41 11.75 6.58 0.39
CA GLN A 41 10.36 6.18 0.19
C GLN A 41 9.53 6.41 1.45
N ILE A 42 10.08 6.09 2.63
CA ILE A 42 9.41 6.35 3.92
C ILE A 42 9.13 7.85 4.07
N LYS A 43 10.12 8.71 3.79
CA LYS A 43 9.96 10.18 3.85
C LYS A 43 8.89 10.68 2.88
N GLU A 44 8.83 10.15 1.65
CA GLU A 44 7.80 10.52 0.68
C GLU A 44 6.40 10.14 1.16
N TRP A 45 6.22 8.92 1.68
CA TRP A 45 4.95 8.49 2.26
C TRP A 45 4.54 9.34 3.44
N TYR A 46 5.48 9.63 4.34
CA TYR A 46 5.24 10.51 5.49
C TYR A 46 4.78 11.91 5.06
N LYS A 47 5.41 12.51 4.03
CA LYS A 47 4.96 13.79 3.45
C LYS A 47 3.58 13.69 2.82
N ARG A 48 3.25 12.59 2.14
CA ARG A 48 1.92 12.37 1.55
C ARG A 48 0.83 12.32 2.63
N PHE A 49 1.09 11.66 3.76
CA PHE A 49 0.17 11.64 4.90
C PHE A 49 0.01 13.03 5.52
N LYS A 50 1.10 13.81 5.63
CA LYS A 50 1.05 15.21 6.06
C LYS A 50 0.20 16.10 5.13
N ASN A 51 0.20 15.81 3.83
CA ASN A 51 -0.62 16.50 2.83
C ASN A 51 -2.08 16.01 2.81
N GLY A 52 -2.52 15.19 3.76
CA GLY A 52 -3.91 14.75 3.90
C GLY A 52 -4.28 13.50 3.08
N ARG A 53 -3.34 12.86 2.38
CA ARG A 53 -3.63 11.61 1.67
C ARG A 53 -3.81 10.47 2.67
N THR A 54 -4.94 9.77 2.64
CA THR A 54 -5.24 8.65 3.56
C THR A 54 -5.06 7.27 2.92
N SER A 55 -4.91 7.18 1.60
CA SER A 55 -4.73 5.89 0.92
C SER A 55 -3.29 5.37 1.05
N VAL A 56 -3.17 4.08 1.40
CA VAL A 56 -1.90 3.32 1.43
C VAL A 56 -1.61 2.62 0.11
N ASP A 57 -2.61 2.57 -0.78
CA ASP A 57 -2.44 1.99 -2.11
C ASP A 57 -1.64 2.95 -3.01
N ASN A 58 -0.96 2.37 -3.99
CA ASN A 58 -0.31 3.19 -5.00
C ASN A 58 -1.38 3.98 -5.77
N ASP A 59 -1.03 5.16 -6.26
CA ASP A 59 -1.90 5.79 -7.26
C ASP A 59 -1.98 4.83 -8.44
N SER A 60 -3.20 4.44 -8.82
CA SER A 60 -3.42 3.70 -10.06
C SER A 60 -2.87 4.56 -11.18
N ARG A 61 -1.63 4.27 -11.59
CA ARG A 61 -0.91 5.01 -12.62
C ARG A 61 -1.73 4.86 -13.89
N SER A 62 -2.56 5.86 -14.20
CA SER A 62 -3.54 5.87 -15.28
C SER A 62 -2.84 5.96 -16.64
N GLY A 63 -2.07 4.93 -16.98
CA GLY A 63 -1.20 4.90 -18.15
C GLY A 63 -0.42 3.58 -18.36
N SER A 64 -0.86 2.45 -17.79
CA SER A 64 -0.25 1.15 -18.12
C SER A 64 -1.28 0.05 -18.35
N LYS A 65 -1.76 0.02 -19.59
CA LYS A 65 -2.11 -1.14 -20.40
C LYS A 65 -2.99 -2.20 -19.72
N ASP A 66 -4.29 -2.01 -19.87
CA ASP A 66 -5.23 -3.08 -20.23
C ASP A 66 -4.66 -3.87 -21.42
N ALA A 67 -3.85 -4.89 -21.15
CA ALA A 67 -3.46 -5.87 -22.14
C ALA A 67 -3.41 -7.26 -21.52
N THR A 68 -4.36 -8.08 -21.99
CA THR A 68 -4.33 -9.56 -22.04
C THR A 68 -4.61 -10.36 -20.75
N ASN A 69 -5.90 -10.60 -20.52
CA ASN A 69 -6.55 -11.93 -20.49
C ASN A 69 -5.81 -13.11 -19.82
N ARG A 70 -6.39 -13.65 -18.75
CA ARG A 70 -6.50 -15.13 -18.61
C ARG A 70 -7.72 -15.56 -17.79
N MET A 71 -8.76 -15.94 -18.52
CA MET A 71 -9.87 -16.82 -18.16
C MET A 71 -9.48 -17.95 -17.18
N THR A 72 -10.30 -18.20 -16.15
CA THR A 72 -10.67 -19.46 -15.46
C THR A 72 -11.08 -19.11 -14.02
N LYS A 73 -12.18 -19.56 -13.41
CA LYS A 73 -13.23 -20.53 -13.68
C LYS A 73 -14.40 -20.23 -12.74
N ASN A 74 -15.58 -20.69 -13.13
CA ASN A 74 -16.67 -21.20 -12.29
C ASN A 74 -17.94 -20.33 -12.15
N LYS A 75 -18.95 -20.69 -12.96
CA LYS A 75 -20.40 -20.50 -12.70
C LYS A 75 -20.81 -21.46 -11.58
N PRO A 76 -21.81 -21.14 -10.75
CA PRO A 76 -23.08 -21.83 -10.98
C PRO A 76 -24.33 -21.00 -10.68
N SER A 77 -25.43 -21.50 -11.24
CA SER A 77 -26.80 -21.43 -10.71
C SER A 77 -27.50 -20.06 -10.66
N ALA A 78 -28.36 -19.84 -11.63
CA ALA A 78 -29.66 -19.22 -11.39
C ALA A 78 -30.65 -19.81 -12.39
N GLU A 79 -31.22 -20.94 -12.00
CA GLU A 79 -32.51 -21.39 -12.48
C GLU A 79 -33.56 -20.39 -12.00
N LYS A 80 -34.29 -19.74 -12.92
CA LYS A 80 -35.64 -19.20 -12.67
C LYS A 80 -36.34 -18.80 -13.98
N TRP A 81 -37.04 -19.79 -14.52
CA TRP A 81 -38.38 -19.72 -15.13
C TRP A 81 -38.93 -18.33 -15.53
N ARG A 82 -38.90 -18.03 -16.83
CA ARG A 82 -40.08 -17.78 -17.67
C ARG A 82 -39.71 -17.78 -19.15
#